data_AF-A0A810MU85-F1
#
_entry.id   AF-A0A810MU85-F1
#
_cell.length_a   1.000
_cell.length_b   1.000
_cell.length_c   1.000
_cell.angle_alpha   90.00
_cell.angle_beta   90.00
_cell.angle_gamma   90.00
#
_symmetry.space_group_name_H-M   'P 1'
#
loop_
_entity.id
_entity.type
_entity.pdbx_description
1 polymer ?
#
loop_
_entity_poly.entity_id
_entity_poly.type
_entity_poly.pdbx_seq_one_letter_code
_entity_poly.pdbx_strand_id
1 'polypeptide(L)'
;MNKLLSWLGSIVDHVSLQIDTSSPLLLPSQLVELVRAVEGADEHDEHRWIEWKSSGLDPATAAGQAHIVKQIIGLANRQPTAAAQSAGGYGYLLVGVEPGEITGVTTVDPATLIGKVRSCIGDAVQWRPEYVQVDGKTVLIVIVDPPKPGDPICYTRKHIDKFQAGTIYVRHAGRTDQATPNDLDMLQARLLERTPSLQMSVAAIPATIEEVPDIRGAVDEWVVRRRPALAAARYRPASRRPGASSVDTTLGALIQTVQDTRTQEQYAAEVEQFLDETRPVLVDRGIWDLYRHEPASLVLTVRNPTDLGYAAVRLVVKVPGKVMSYPEELDNTLDGDRPDLPTAPSPSAHPRPVASSHNSTGRMTSHHVCPRSTFPARVLPTPCGIQNRSLSSTTSSNCAPTMK
;
A
#
# COMPACT_ATOMS: atom_id res chain seq x y z
N MET A 1 5.10 50.36 -64.31
CA MET A 1 5.08 48.90 -64.54
C MET A 1 6.45 48.52 -65.08
N ASN A 2 7.45 48.02 -64.35
CA ASN A 2 7.44 47.02 -63.29
C ASN A 2 8.50 47.33 -62.22
N LYS A 3 8.11 48.11 -61.20
CA LYS A 3 8.67 48.03 -59.83
C LYS A 3 7.68 47.19 -59.03
N LEU A 4 7.71 45.86 -59.17
CA LEU A 4 6.77 44.97 -58.48
C LEU A 4 7.23 43.49 -58.44
N LEU A 5 8.54 43.23 -58.41
CA LEU A 5 9.09 41.86 -58.33
C LEU A 5 10.36 41.78 -57.45
N SER A 6 10.41 42.50 -56.33
CA SER A 6 11.50 42.36 -55.34
C SER A 6 10.99 42.25 -53.89
N TRP A 7 9.77 41.77 -53.70
CA TRP A 7 9.17 41.62 -52.36
C TRP A 7 8.42 40.29 -52.24
N LEU A 8 9.17 39.21 -52.42
CA LEU A 8 8.85 37.90 -51.83
C LEU A 8 10.10 37.46 -51.06
N GLY A 9 10.51 38.33 -50.12
CA GLY A 9 11.35 37.90 -49.02
C GLY A 9 10.56 36.88 -48.25
N SER A 10 11.12 35.68 -48.15
CA SER A 10 10.68 34.64 -47.24
C SER A 10 10.48 35.27 -45.86
N ILE A 11 9.22 35.50 -45.49
CA ILE A 11 8.83 35.59 -44.09
C ILE A 11 8.99 34.16 -43.58
N VAL A 12 10.24 33.82 -43.22
CA VAL A 12 10.46 32.75 -42.27
C VAL A 12 10.01 33.38 -40.96
N ASP A 13 8.81 33.04 -40.51
CA ASP A 13 8.44 33.28 -39.13
C ASP A 13 9.61 32.80 -38.27
N HIS A 14 10.15 33.68 -37.43
CA HIS A 14 11.18 33.33 -36.44
C HIS A 14 10.56 32.32 -35.47
N VAL A 15 10.60 31.05 -35.84
CA VAL A 15 10.19 29.96 -34.98
C VAL A 15 11.40 29.68 -34.09
N SER A 16 11.23 30.06 -32.82
CA SER A 16 11.80 29.40 -31.62
C SER A 16 12.57 28.11 -31.89
N LEU A 17 13.68 27.88 -31.17
CA LEU A 17 14.43 26.60 -31.09
C LEU A 17 13.67 25.42 -31.72
N GLN A 18 14.17 24.91 -32.86
CA GLN A 18 13.52 23.89 -33.68
C GLN A 18 13.53 22.51 -33.00
N ILE A 19 12.82 22.37 -31.90
CA ILE A 19 12.72 21.15 -31.10
C ILE A 19 11.33 21.04 -30.44
N ASP A 20 10.82 19.81 -30.34
CA ASP A 20 9.58 19.55 -29.62
C ASP A 20 9.77 19.72 -28.12
N THR A 21 9.13 20.74 -27.56
CA THR A 21 9.15 21.05 -26.12
C THR A 21 7.83 20.69 -25.43
N SER A 22 6.94 19.93 -26.08
CA SER A 22 5.68 19.47 -25.46
C SER A 22 5.91 18.50 -24.30
N SER A 23 7.08 17.85 -24.25
CA SER A 23 7.49 16.91 -23.20
C SER A 23 8.91 17.19 -22.73
N PRO A 24 9.31 16.70 -21.53
CA PRO A 24 10.70 16.77 -21.08
C PRO A 24 11.69 16.09 -22.03
N LEU A 25 12.88 16.67 -22.18
CA LEU A 25 13.99 16.14 -22.95
C LEU A 25 14.95 15.45 -21.99
N LEU A 26 14.79 14.14 -21.78
CA LEU A 26 15.54 13.40 -20.75
C LEU A 26 16.35 12.24 -21.34
N LEU A 27 16.01 11.78 -22.54
CA LEU A 27 16.71 10.68 -23.20
C LEU A 27 17.96 11.19 -23.91
N PRO A 28 19.05 10.40 -23.98
CA PRO A 28 20.28 10.80 -24.66
C PRO A 28 20.08 11.30 -26.10
N SER A 29 19.19 10.68 -26.87
CA SER A 29 18.87 11.12 -28.24
C SER A 29 18.22 12.50 -28.28
N GLN A 30 17.27 12.77 -27.37
CA GLN A 30 16.62 14.08 -27.24
C GLN A 30 17.61 15.16 -26.81
N LEU A 31 18.58 14.81 -25.97
CA LEU A 31 19.64 15.72 -25.55
C LEU A 31 20.59 16.06 -26.69
N VAL A 32 20.90 15.11 -27.57
CA VAL A 32 21.65 15.38 -28.81
C VAL A 32 20.85 16.29 -29.76
N GLU A 33 19.55 16.05 -29.91
CA GLU A 33 18.67 16.94 -30.69
C GLU A 33 18.63 18.35 -30.09
N LEU A 34 18.63 18.48 -28.77
CA LEU A 34 18.68 19.78 -28.10
C LEU A 34 19.98 20.54 -28.40
N VAL A 35 21.13 19.84 -28.42
CA VAL A 35 22.41 20.45 -28.82
C VAL A 35 22.35 20.95 -30.25
N ARG A 36 21.78 20.15 -31.17
CA ARG A 36 21.61 20.56 -32.58
C ARG A 36 20.65 21.72 -32.75
N ALA A 37 19.59 21.76 -31.95
CA ALA A 37 18.66 22.87 -31.96
C ALA A 37 19.35 24.17 -31.53
N VAL A 38 20.21 24.13 -30.51
CA VAL A 38 21.01 25.30 -30.08
C VAL A 38 22.05 25.69 -31.13
N GLU A 39 22.74 24.73 -31.75
CA GLU A 39 23.67 25.00 -32.86
C GLU A 39 22.97 25.69 -34.04
N GLY A 40 21.71 25.33 -34.33
CA GLY A 40 20.92 25.92 -35.39
C GLY A 40 20.07 27.14 -34.99
N ALA A 41 20.15 27.60 -33.74
CA ALA A 41 19.35 28.72 -33.23
C ALA A 41 19.88 30.09 -33.68
N ASP A 42 19.10 31.15 -33.48
CA ASP A 42 19.58 32.54 -33.59
C ASP A 42 20.17 33.01 -32.25
N GLU A 43 21.16 33.90 -32.27
CA GLU A 43 21.75 34.46 -31.05
C GLU A 43 20.75 35.25 -30.19
N HIS A 44 19.67 35.74 -30.79
CA HIS A 44 18.59 36.47 -30.13
C HIS A 44 17.44 35.58 -29.63
N ASP A 45 17.56 34.26 -29.75
CA ASP A 45 16.54 33.33 -29.26
C ASP A 45 16.51 33.30 -27.73
N GLU A 46 15.68 34.17 -27.13
CA GLU A 46 15.56 34.29 -25.69
C GLU A 46 14.51 33.33 -25.10
N HIS A 47 14.97 32.39 -24.26
CA HIS A 47 14.09 31.43 -23.61
C HIS A 47 14.21 31.41 -22.09
N ARG A 48 13.10 31.12 -21.41
CA ARG A 48 13.03 30.96 -19.94
C ARG A 48 13.45 29.57 -19.46
N TRP A 49 13.45 28.58 -20.35
CA TRP A 49 13.65 27.17 -19.99
C TRP A 49 15.04 26.64 -20.32
N ILE A 50 15.84 27.43 -21.04
CA ILE A 50 17.17 27.04 -21.49
C ILE A 50 18.15 28.21 -21.42
N GLU A 51 19.42 27.88 -21.17
CA GLU A 51 20.60 28.75 -21.28
C GLU A 51 21.70 27.97 -22.00
N TRP A 52 22.51 28.64 -22.83
CA TRP A 52 23.70 28.05 -23.43
C TRP A 52 24.94 28.92 -23.20
N LYS A 53 26.10 28.26 -23.18
CA LYS A 53 27.43 28.87 -23.11
C LYS A 53 28.39 28.06 -23.98
N SER A 54 29.19 28.76 -24.77
CA SER A 54 30.29 28.20 -25.54
C SER A 54 31.56 28.01 -24.70
N SER A 55 32.73 28.07 -25.34
CA SER A 55 34.06 27.73 -24.79
C SER A 55 34.52 28.56 -23.59
N GLY A 56 33.84 29.66 -23.25
CA GLY A 56 34.22 30.53 -22.15
C GLY A 56 33.88 29.99 -20.75
N LEU A 57 33.09 28.91 -20.64
CA LEU A 57 32.72 28.32 -19.35
C LEU A 57 33.41 26.96 -19.16
N ASP A 58 34.39 26.93 -18.25
CA ASP A 58 35.07 25.70 -17.84
C ASP A 58 34.51 25.17 -16.50
N PRO A 59 33.77 24.03 -16.48
CA PRO A 59 33.22 23.42 -15.27
C PRO A 59 34.28 22.98 -14.24
N ALA A 60 35.56 22.89 -14.63
CA ALA A 60 36.64 22.55 -13.71
C ALA A 60 37.06 23.75 -12.84
N THR A 61 36.76 24.97 -13.28
CA THR A 61 37.16 26.21 -12.58
C THR A 61 36.10 26.68 -11.58
N ALA A 62 36.53 27.45 -10.57
CA ALA A 62 35.61 28.07 -9.62
C ALA A 62 34.61 29.01 -10.32
N ALA A 63 35.06 29.79 -11.31
CA ALA A 63 34.21 30.71 -12.07
C ALA A 63 33.15 29.97 -12.91
N GLY A 64 33.53 28.87 -13.58
CA GLY A 64 32.57 28.05 -14.34
C GLY A 64 31.57 27.33 -13.43
N GLN A 65 32.03 26.79 -12.29
CA GLN A 65 31.15 26.20 -11.27
C GLN A 65 30.19 27.24 -10.69
N ALA A 66 30.67 28.45 -10.42
CA ALA A 66 29.87 29.56 -9.95
C ALA A 66 28.76 29.89 -10.96
N HIS A 67 29.07 29.90 -12.26
CA HIS A 67 28.08 30.14 -13.30
C HIS A 67 27.04 29.00 -13.37
N ILE A 68 27.46 27.74 -13.29
CA ILE A 68 26.53 26.59 -13.22
C ILE A 68 25.60 26.74 -12.02
N VAL A 69 26.13 27.06 -10.83
CA VAL A 69 25.35 27.33 -9.62
C VAL A 69 24.31 28.43 -9.85
N LYS A 70 24.72 29.57 -10.42
CA LYS A 70 23.83 30.69 -10.73
C LYS A 70 22.66 30.25 -11.61
N GLN A 71 22.94 29.49 -12.67
CA GLN A 71 21.91 29.06 -13.61
C GLN A 71 20.97 28.02 -13.02
N ILE A 72 21.47 27.07 -12.22
CA ILE A 72 20.61 26.10 -11.50
C ILE A 72 19.65 26.83 -10.57
N ILE A 73 20.15 27.79 -9.77
CA ILE A 73 19.29 28.60 -8.89
C ILE A 73 18.24 29.36 -9.72
N GLY A 74 18.66 30.02 -10.79
CA GLY A 74 17.76 30.78 -11.67
C GLY A 74 16.64 29.93 -12.26
N LEU A 75 16.98 28.76 -12.78
CA LEU A 75 16.02 27.83 -13.37
C LEU A 75 15.09 27.19 -12.33
N ALA A 76 15.58 26.89 -11.13
CA ALA A 76 14.78 26.34 -10.04
C ALA A 76 13.84 27.37 -9.37
N ASN A 77 14.14 28.65 -9.51
CA ASN A 77 13.32 29.75 -8.96
C ASN A 77 12.28 30.29 -9.95
N ARG A 78 12.01 29.62 -11.07
CA ARG A 78 10.93 30.02 -11.97
C ARG A 78 9.55 29.78 -11.32
N GLN A 79 8.55 30.54 -11.77
CA GLN A 79 7.15 30.29 -11.43
C GLN A 79 6.70 28.95 -12.05
N PRO A 80 6.07 28.03 -11.30
CA PRO A 80 5.72 26.70 -11.79
C PRO A 80 4.89 26.69 -13.07
N THR A 81 3.85 27.53 -13.12
CA THR A 81 2.95 27.64 -14.29
C THR A 81 3.67 28.15 -15.53
N ALA A 82 4.53 29.18 -15.38
CA ALA A 82 5.31 29.71 -16.49
C ALA A 82 6.40 28.73 -16.94
N ALA A 83 7.05 28.04 -16.00
CA ALA A 83 8.04 27.01 -16.33
C ALA A 83 7.41 25.87 -17.15
N ALA A 84 6.24 25.39 -16.71
CA ALA A 84 5.54 24.26 -17.32
C ALA A 84 5.14 24.45 -18.79
N GLN A 85 5.20 25.68 -19.32
CA GLN A 85 4.91 26.01 -20.72
C GLN A 85 5.93 25.42 -21.70
N SER A 86 7.11 24.98 -21.23
CA SER A 86 8.13 24.39 -22.08
C SER A 86 8.82 23.22 -21.41
N ALA A 87 9.02 22.14 -22.17
CA ALA A 87 9.72 20.93 -21.78
C ALA A 87 9.25 20.35 -20.43
N GLY A 88 7.93 20.38 -20.17
CA GLY A 88 7.33 19.93 -18.91
C GLY A 88 7.82 20.67 -17.66
N GLY A 89 8.35 21.89 -17.80
CA GLY A 89 8.88 22.69 -16.70
C GLY A 89 10.37 22.54 -16.42
N TYR A 90 11.05 21.59 -17.07
CA TYR A 90 12.48 21.39 -16.89
C TYR A 90 13.29 22.61 -17.35
N GLY A 91 14.45 22.78 -16.73
CA GLY A 91 15.44 23.79 -17.11
C GLY A 91 16.70 23.13 -17.66
N TYR A 92 17.31 23.70 -18.69
CA TYR A 92 18.53 23.16 -19.30
C TYR A 92 19.61 24.23 -19.37
N LEU A 93 20.81 23.91 -18.89
CA LEU A 93 22.01 24.68 -19.19
C LEU A 93 22.93 23.82 -20.06
N LEU A 94 23.24 24.30 -21.26
CA LEU A 94 24.19 23.66 -22.16
C LEU A 94 25.53 24.38 -22.09
N VAL A 95 26.61 23.63 -22.02
CA VAL A 95 27.99 24.13 -21.97
C VAL A 95 28.81 23.42 -23.04
N GLY A 96 29.43 24.22 -23.92
CA GLY A 96 30.18 23.75 -25.08
C GLY A 96 29.41 23.84 -26.40
N VAL A 97 28.30 24.60 -26.43
CA VAL A 97 27.54 24.87 -27.66
C VAL A 97 26.92 26.26 -27.59
N GLU A 98 26.84 26.91 -28.76
CA GLU A 98 26.13 28.16 -29.00
C GLU A 98 25.60 28.19 -30.45
N PRO A 99 24.75 29.16 -30.81
CA PRO A 99 24.34 29.40 -32.19
C PRO A 99 25.52 29.39 -33.18
N GLY A 100 25.43 28.52 -34.18
CA GLY A 100 26.43 28.34 -35.23
C GLY A 100 27.65 27.49 -34.87
N GLU A 101 27.86 27.12 -33.59
CA GLU A 101 29.06 26.39 -33.20
C GLU A 101 28.88 25.44 -32.00
N ILE A 102 29.28 24.17 -32.20
CA ILE A 102 29.58 23.24 -31.10
C ILE A 102 31.08 23.29 -30.83
N THR A 103 31.51 23.83 -29.68
CA THR A 103 32.94 23.87 -29.31
C THR A 103 33.36 22.68 -28.44
N GLY A 104 32.42 22.14 -27.67
CA GLY A 104 32.65 21.13 -26.65
C GLY A 104 33.15 21.71 -25.32
N VAL A 105 33.30 20.83 -24.32
CA VAL A 105 33.71 21.18 -22.95
C VAL A 105 34.73 20.19 -22.42
N THR A 106 35.64 20.66 -21.57
CA THR A 106 36.49 19.78 -20.75
C THR A 106 35.62 19.01 -19.76
N THR A 107 35.71 17.69 -19.80
CA THR A 107 34.93 16.84 -18.90
C THR A 107 35.45 16.92 -17.48
N VAL A 108 34.52 17.08 -16.54
CA VAL A 108 34.77 16.96 -15.11
C VAL A 108 34.04 15.73 -14.60
N ASP A 109 34.68 14.98 -13.70
CA ASP A 109 34.05 13.89 -12.99
C ASP A 109 32.67 14.32 -12.42
N PRO A 110 31.56 13.65 -12.79
CA PRO A 110 30.23 14.04 -12.38
C PRO A 110 30.07 14.14 -10.86
N ALA A 111 30.66 13.22 -10.09
CA ALA A 111 30.56 13.23 -8.64
C ALA A 111 31.24 14.47 -8.03
N THR A 112 32.37 14.89 -8.59
CA THR A 112 33.07 16.11 -8.22
C THR A 112 32.23 17.36 -8.50
N LEU A 113 31.66 17.47 -9.71
CA LEU A 113 30.78 18.59 -10.07
C LEU A 113 29.54 18.66 -9.17
N ILE A 114 28.86 17.52 -8.98
CA ILE A 114 27.69 17.40 -8.10
C ILE A 114 28.06 17.82 -6.68
N GLY A 115 29.15 17.28 -6.11
CA GLY A 115 29.59 17.62 -4.75
C GLY A 115 29.86 19.11 -4.56
N LYS A 116 30.53 19.75 -5.52
CA LYS A 116 30.82 21.19 -5.48
C LYS A 116 29.55 22.03 -5.56
N VAL A 117 28.71 21.80 -6.56
CA VAL A 117 27.46 22.56 -6.75
C VAL A 117 26.51 22.35 -5.57
N ARG A 118 26.36 21.11 -5.09
CA ARG A 118 25.54 20.76 -3.91
C ARG A 118 26.02 21.49 -2.66
N SER A 119 27.33 21.66 -2.47
CA SER A 119 27.87 22.45 -1.35
C SER A 119 27.49 23.94 -1.41
N CYS A 120 27.15 24.45 -2.60
CA CYS A 120 26.75 25.84 -2.83
C CYS A 120 25.24 26.05 -2.80
N ILE A 121 24.40 25.07 -3.13
CA ILE A 121 22.93 25.26 -3.23
C ILE A 121 22.12 24.38 -2.27
N GLY A 122 22.72 23.32 -1.73
CA GLY A 122 22.06 22.31 -0.91
C GLY A 122 21.23 21.29 -1.72
N ASP A 123 20.25 20.68 -1.05
CA ASP A 123 19.47 19.54 -1.57
C ASP A 123 18.06 19.91 -2.07
N ALA A 124 17.68 21.17 -1.92
CA ALA A 124 16.32 21.63 -2.19
C ALA A 124 15.96 21.53 -3.68
N VAL A 125 16.95 21.65 -4.57
CA VAL A 125 16.79 21.55 -6.02
C VAL A 125 17.30 20.20 -6.48
N GLN A 126 16.47 19.47 -7.22
CA GLN A 126 16.91 18.30 -7.96
C GLN A 126 17.45 18.73 -9.32
N TRP A 127 18.64 18.25 -9.66
CA TRP A 127 19.30 18.50 -10.93
C TRP A 127 20.32 17.40 -11.20
N ARG A 128 20.73 17.23 -12.46
CA ARG A 128 21.78 16.29 -12.85
C ARG A 128 22.59 16.79 -14.03
N PRO A 129 23.91 16.52 -14.07
CA PRO A 129 24.72 16.73 -15.25
C PRO A 129 24.69 15.50 -16.17
N GLU A 130 24.53 15.72 -17.47
CA GLU A 130 24.65 14.72 -18.52
C GLU A 130 25.70 15.17 -19.53
N TYR A 131 26.57 14.26 -19.98
CA TYR A 131 27.53 14.54 -21.03
C TYR A 131 27.10 13.80 -22.30
N VAL A 132 26.96 14.53 -23.40
CA VAL A 132 26.60 13.95 -24.71
C VAL A 132 27.71 14.21 -25.73
N GLN A 133 27.86 13.28 -26.68
CA GLN A 133 28.81 13.42 -27.79
C GLN A 133 28.07 13.87 -29.05
N VAL A 134 28.51 14.97 -29.65
CA VAL A 134 27.99 15.49 -30.92
C VAL A 134 29.17 15.89 -31.79
N ASP A 135 29.28 15.33 -32.99
CA ASP A 135 30.41 15.54 -33.91
C ASP A 135 31.80 15.35 -33.29
N GLY A 136 31.92 14.33 -32.42
CA GLY A 136 33.17 14.03 -31.71
C GLY A 136 33.54 15.03 -30.62
N LYS A 137 32.68 16.02 -30.34
CA LYS A 137 32.83 16.98 -29.26
C LYS A 137 31.88 16.63 -28.11
N THR A 138 32.38 16.78 -26.89
CA THR A 138 31.59 16.53 -25.68
C THR A 138 30.88 17.79 -25.23
N VAL A 139 29.57 17.75 -25.00
CA VAL A 139 28.78 18.86 -24.47
C VAL A 139 28.23 18.47 -23.11
N LEU A 140 28.31 19.38 -22.13
CA LEU A 140 27.68 19.21 -20.81
C LEU A 140 26.28 19.80 -20.85
N ILE A 141 25.30 19.04 -20.37
CA ILE A 141 23.92 19.48 -20.20
C ILE A 141 23.56 19.31 -18.72
N VAL A 142 23.29 20.43 -18.06
CA VAL A 142 22.78 20.46 -16.69
C VAL A 142 21.26 20.52 -16.77
N ILE A 143 20.60 19.47 -16.33
CA ILE A 143 19.14 19.33 -16.33
C ILE A 143 18.64 19.66 -14.93
N VAL A 144 17.77 20.66 -14.82
CA VAL A 144 17.15 21.12 -13.58
C VAL A 144 15.70 20.69 -13.57
N ASP A 145 15.26 20.02 -12.51
CA ASP A 145 13.89 19.56 -12.37
C ASP A 145 12.89 20.74 -12.32
N PRO A 146 11.63 20.51 -12.71
CA PRO A 146 10.62 21.57 -12.75
C PRO A 146 10.32 22.10 -11.34
N PRO A 147 10.21 23.43 -11.16
CA PRO A 147 9.77 24.01 -9.90
C PRO A 147 8.30 23.67 -9.62
N LYS A 148 7.97 23.42 -8.35
CA LYS A 148 6.64 23.04 -7.89
C LYS A 148 6.06 24.09 -6.94
N PRO A 149 4.72 24.18 -6.85
CA PRO A 149 4.08 24.92 -5.75
C PRO A 149 4.57 24.42 -4.39
N GLY A 150 4.96 25.34 -3.51
CA GLY A 150 5.53 25.04 -2.20
C GLY A 150 7.03 24.82 -2.15
N ASP A 151 7.74 24.80 -3.28
CA ASP A 151 9.18 24.62 -3.28
C ASP A 151 9.89 25.81 -2.59
N PRO A 152 10.90 25.54 -1.74
CA PRO A 152 11.64 26.58 -1.05
C PRO A 152 12.34 27.53 -2.03
N ILE A 153 12.54 28.77 -1.60
CA ILE A 153 13.33 29.74 -2.36
C ILE A 153 14.79 29.26 -2.40
N CYS A 154 15.34 29.10 -3.59
CA CYS A 154 16.70 28.63 -3.78
C CYS A 154 17.67 29.80 -3.80
N TYR A 155 18.82 29.65 -3.15
CA TYR A 155 19.82 30.70 -3.03
C TYR A 155 21.21 30.09 -2.90
N THR A 156 22.22 30.93 -3.10
CA THR A 156 23.62 30.56 -2.93
C THR A 156 23.91 30.41 -1.43
N ARG A 157 24.07 29.19 -0.91
CA ARG A 157 24.36 28.92 0.52
C ARG A 157 25.79 29.24 0.92
N LYS A 158 26.72 29.08 -0.02
CA LYS A 158 28.15 29.28 0.20
C LYS A 158 28.71 30.18 -0.89
N HIS A 159 29.50 31.17 -0.49
CA HIS A 159 30.24 32.03 -1.40
C HIS A 159 31.08 31.20 -2.38
N ILE A 160 31.01 31.54 -3.66
CA ILE A 160 31.77 30.90 -4.74
C ILE A 160 32.12 31.92 -5.83
N ASP A 161 33.41 32.04 -6.14
CA ASP A 161 33.94 33.05 -7.07
C ASP A 161 33.41 34.46 -6.71
N LYS A 162 32.67 35.12 -7.60
CA LYS A 162 32.07 36.44 -7.35
C LYS A 162 30.67 36.39 -6.74
N PHE A 163 30.08 35.21 -6.55
CA PHE A 163 28.70 35.06 -6.06
C PHE A 163 28.67 34.88 -4.54
N GLN A 164 27.94 35.76 -3.87
CA GLN A 164 27.89 35.84 -2.41
C GLN A 164 26.90 34.82 -1.82
N ALA A 165 27.15 34.43 -0.57
CA ALA A 165 26.17 33.67 0.18
C ALA A 165 24.89 34.51 0.41
N GLY A 166 23.73 33.86 0.35
CA GLY A 166 22.40 34.47 0.44
C GLY A 166 21.86 35.00 -0.89
N THR A 167 22.63 35.07 -1.98
CA THR A 167 22.12 35.62 -3.24
C THR A 167 21.10 34.68 -3.90
N ILE A 168 19.92 35.23 -4.19
CA ILE A 168 18.82 34.58 -4.92
C ILE A 168 18.92 35.02 -6.39
N TYR A 169 18.84 34.06 -7.31
CA TYR A 169 18.78 34.31 -8.75
C TYR A 169 17.46 33.81 -9.33
N VAL A 170 16.96 34.48 -10.37
CA VAL A 170 15.77 34.06 -11.13
C VAL A 170 16.05 34.12 -12.62
N ARG A 171 15.64 33.09 -13.35
CA ARG A 171 15.70 33.05 -14.82
C ARG A 171 14.51 33.79 -15.42
N HIS A 172 14.82 34.82 -16.19
CA HIS A 172 13.94 35.54 -17.10
C HIS A 172 14.15 35.03 -18.53
N ALA A 173 13.44 35.58 -19.52
CA ALA A 173 13.76 35.29 -20.92
C ALA A 173 15.19 35.75 -21.20
N GLY A 174 16.05 34.86 -21.72
CA GLY A 174 17.43 35.17 -22.12
C GLY A 174 18.42 35.41 -20.97
N ARG A 175 18.00 35.79 -19.76
CA ARG A 175 18.91 36.19 -18.67
C ARG A 175 18.58 35.58 -17.30
N THR A 176 19.61 35.29 -16.52
CA THR A 176 19.51 34.96 -15.10
C THR A 176 20.12 36.08 -14.28
N ASP A 177 19.32 36.73 -13.46
CA ASP A 177 19.73 37.90 -12.68
C ASP A 177 19.39 37.73 -11.21
N GLN A 178 19.95 38.58 -10.35
CA GLN A 178 19.59 38.62 -8.94
C GLN A 178 18.10 38.97 -8.80
N ALA A 179 17.41 38.30 -7.89
CA ALA A 179 15.98 38.49 -7.68
C ALA A 179 15.63 39.96 -7.39
N THR A 180 14.65 40.47 -8.12
CA THR A 180 14.00 41.75 -7.87
C THR A 180 12.93 41.62 -6.77
N PRO A 181 12.39 42.72 -6.23
CA PRO A 181 11.26 42.66 -5.30
C PRO A 181 10.07 41.85 -5.86
N ASN A 182 9.73 42.05 -7.14
CA ASN A 182 8.65 41.30 -7.79
C ASN A 182 8.94 39.79 -7.88
N ASP A 183 10.21 39.42 -8.10
CA ASP A 183 10.62 38.02 -8.08
C ASP A 183 10.46 37.41 -6.69
N LEU A 184 10.80 38.18 -5.64
CA LEU A 184 10.64 37.74 -4.25
C LEU A 184 9.15 37.57 -3.90
N ASP A 185 8.28 38.48 -4.33
CA ASP A 185 6.83 38.34 -4.13
C ASP A 185 6.29 37.07 -4.81
N MET A 186 6.70 36.81 -6.05
CA MET A 186 6.35 35.57 -6.77
C MET A 186 6.85 34.33 -6.04
N LEU A 187 8.09 34.34 -5.58
CA LEU A 187 8.72 33.22 -4.87
C LEU A 187 8.07 32.97 -3.51
N GLN A 188 7.67 34.02 -2.80
CA GLN A 188 6.93 33.93 -1.54
C GLN A 188 5.53 33.37 -1.77
N ALA A 189 4.80 33.86 -2.78
CA ALA A 189 3.50 33.32 -3.15
C ALA A 189 3.61 31.82 -3.48
N ARG A 190 4.58 31.45 -4.34
CA ARG A 190 4.89 30.05 -4.66
C ARG A 190 5.16 29.20 -3.42
N LEU A 191 5.96 29.71 -2.48
CA LEU A 191 6.28 29.00 -1.23
C LEU A 191 5.02 28.73 -0.38
N LEU A 192 4.07 29.67 -0.38
CA LEU A 192 2.81 29.56 0.36
C LEU A 192 1.80 28.62 -0.31
N GLU A 193 1.92 28.37 -1.62
CA GLU A 193 1.10 27.40 -2.37
C GLU A 193 1.44 25.93 -2.04
N ARG A 194 2.15 25.68 -0.93
CA ARG A 194 2.51 24.33 -0.46
C ARG A 194 1.25 23.49 -0.28
N THR A 195 0.99 22.62 -1.25
CA THR A 195 -0.09 21.63 -1.13
C THR A 195 0.33 20.65 -0.04
N PRO A 196 -0.41 20.52 1.07
CA PRO A 196 -0.09 19.54 2.09
C PRO A 196 -0.26 18.14 1.49
N SER A 197 0.85 17.48 1.13
CA SER A 197 0.82 16.05 0.88
C SER A 197 0.64 15.34 2.23
N LEU A 198 -0.39 14.51 2.37
CA LEU A 198 -0.57 13.69 3.56
C LEU A 198 0.58 12.67 3.64
N GLN A 199 1.56 12.94 4.50
CA GLN A 199 2.68 12.02 4.74
C GLN A 199 2.34 11.20 5.97
N MET A 200 1.68 10.06 5.77
CA MET A 200 1.34 9.12 6.83
C MET A 200 1.71 7.70 6.39
N SER A 201 2.06 6.86 7.36
CA SER A 201 2.21 5.42 7.14
C SER A 201 1.15 4.66 7.93
N VAL A 202 0.66 3.56 7.34
CA VAL A 202 -0.32 2.67 7.95
C VAL A 202 0.28 1.26 7.96
N ALA A 203 0.31 0.64 9.14
CA ALA A 203 0.72 -0.75 9.30
C ALA A 203 -0.42 -1.58 9.88
N ALA A 204 -0.59 -2.81 9.39
CA ALA A 204 -1.58 -3.77 9.86
C ALA A 204 -0.88 -4.96 10.53
N ILE A 205 -1.29 -5.33 11.74
CA ILE A 205 -0.78 -6.50 12.46
C ILE A 205 -1.96 -7.26 13.07
N PRO A 206 -2.23 -8.50 12.64
CA PRO A 206 -1.70 -9.16 11.45
C PRO A 206 -2.16 -8.46 10.14
N ALA A 207 -1.48 -8.73 9.02
CA ALA A 207 -1.82 -8.14 7.72
C ALA A 207 -3.04 -8.81 7.04
N THR A 208 -3.54 -9.91 7.61
CA THR A 208 -4.67 -10.69 7.11
C THR A 208 -5.75 -10.75 8.17
N ILE A 209 -7.01 -10.69 7.75
CA ILE A 209 -8.16 -10.98 8.61
C ILE A 209 -8.53 -12.46 8.46
N GLU A 210 -9.17 -13.01 9.49
CA GLU A 210 -9.65 -14.38 9.46
C GLU A 210 -10.85 -14.52 8.52
N GLU A 211 -10.85 -15.57 7.69
CA GLU A 211 -11.99 -15.91 6.83
C GLU A 211 -13.01 -16.74 7.62
N VAL A 212 -14.29 -16.45 7.41
CA VAL A 212 -15.37 -17.27 7.99
C VAL A 212 -15.38 -18.63 7.29
N PRO A 213 -15.32 -19.75 8.03
CA PRO A 213 -15.36 -21.08 7.42
C PRO A 213 -16.72 -21.33 6.74
N ASP A 214 -16.72 -22.07 5.64
CA ASP A 214 -17.95 -22.56 5.01
C ASP A 214 -18.56 -23.72 5.83
N ILE A 215 -19.25 -23.35 6.91
CA ILE A 215 -19.89 -24.31 7.82
C ILE A 215 -20.90 -25.19 7.07
N ARG A 216 -21.70 -24.61 6.17
CA ARG A 216 -22.73 -25.36 5.44
C ARG A 216 -22.08 -26.37 4.49
N GLY A 217 -21.10 -25.94 3.70
CA GLY A 217 -20.36 -26.85 2.82
C GLY A 217 -19.68 -27.99 3.60
N ALA A 218 -19.07 -27.70 4.74
CA ALA A 218 -18.44 -28.72 5.59
C ALA A 218 -19.45 -29.74 6.14
N VAL A 219 -20.65 -29.31 6.52
CA VAL A 219 -21.73 -30.21 6.98
C VAL A 219 -22.23 -31.08 5.84
N ASP A 220 -22.39 -30.50 4.65
CA ASP A 220 -22.83 -31.23 3.46
C ASP A 220 -21.84 -32.33 3.07
N GLU A 221 -20.54 -32.02 3.07
CA GLU A 221 -19.48 -33.01 2.88
C GLU A 221 -19.49 -34.09 3.96
N TRP A 222 -19.73 -33.71 5.22
CA TRP A 222 -19.85 -34.67 6.31
C TRP A 222 -20.99 -35.64 6.07
N VAL A 223 -22.17 -35.17 5.66
CA VAL A 223 -23.34 -36.01 5.34
C VAL A 223 -23.00 -36.99 4.22
N VAL A 224 -22.43 -36.48 3.11
CA VAL A 224 -22.05 -37.30 1.95
C VAL A 224 -21.05 -38.39 2.36
N ARG A 225 -20.06 -38.05 3.17
CA ARG A 225 -19.04 -38.99 3.66
C ARG A 225 -19.59 -40.01 4.64
N ARG A 226 -20.53 -39.60 5.50
CA ARG A 226 -21.04 -40.41 6.61
C ARG A 226 -22.12 -41.40 6.19
N ARG A 227 -22.96 -41.03 5.21
CA ARG A 227 -24.06 -41.86 4.67
C ARG A 227 -23.65 -43.30 4.32
N PRO A 228 -22.61 -43.58 3.49
CA PRO A 228 -22.28 -44.96 3.14
C PRO A 228 -21.80 -45.79 4.34
N ALA A 229 -21.11 -45.16 5.30
CA ALA A 229 -20.64 -45.85 6.51
C ALA A 229 -21.81 -46.27 7.43
N LEU A 230 -22.83 -45.41 7.57
CA LEU A 230 -24.03 -45.72 8.34
C LEU A 230 -24.89 -46.78 7.67
N ALA A 231 -25.03 -46.73 6.34
CA ALA A 231 -25.71 -47.75 5.56
C ALA A 231 -25.02 -49.12 5.69
N ALA A 232 -23.69 -49.17 5.61
CA ALA A 232 -22.90 -50.40 5.73
C ALA A 232 -22.87 -50.97 7.16
N ALA A 233 -23.07 -50.14 8.20
CA ALA A 233 -23.05 -50.57 9.59
C ALA A 233 -24.11 -51.63 9.92
N ARG A 234 -25.18 -51.75 9.12
CA ARG A 234 -26.18 -52.83 9.24
C ARG A 234 -25.57 -54.23 9.05
N TYR A 235 -24.56 -54.37 8.20
CA TYR A 235 -24.01 -55.69 7.83
C TYR A 235 -22.82 -56.09 8.70
N ARG A 236 -22.43 -55.26 9.68
CA ARG A 236 -21.38 -55.64 10.63
C ARG A 236 -21.96 -56.58 11.69
N PRO A 237 -21.51 -57.85 11.76
CA PRO A 237 -21.83 -58.69 12.90
C PRO A 237 -21.25 -58.04 14.17
N ALA A 238 -21.98 -58.15 15.29
CA ALA A 238 -21.48 -57.69 16.58
C ALA A 238 -20.08 -58.26 16.78
N SER A 239 -19.08 -57.39 16.91
CA SER A 239 -17.73 -57.81 17.27
C SER A 239 -17.84 -58.55 18.61
N ARG A 240 -17.60 -59.87 18.58
CA ARG A 240 -17.58 -60.73 19.75
C ARG A 240 -16.52 -60.19 20.69
N ARG A 241 -16.92 -59.69 21.88
CA ARG A 241 -15.99 -59.26 22.92
C ARG A 241 -14.98 -60.39 23.20
N PRO A 242 -13.67 -60.20 23.01
CA PRO A 242 -12.69 -61.16 23.48
C PRO A 242 -12.59 -60.98 25.00
N GLY A 243 -13.03 -61.99 25.77
CA GLY A 243 -12.80 -62.04 27.22
C GLY A 243 -14.04 -62.09 28.13
N ALA A 244 -15.05 -62.90 27.79
CA ALA A 244 -16.03 -63.35 28.80
C ALA A 244 -15.72 -64.80 29.18
N SER A 245 -15.23 -64.98 30.40
CA SER A 245 -14.92 -66.27 31.01
C SER A 245 -16.19 -67.11 31.26
N SER A 246 -16.01 -68.43 31.28
CA SER A 246 -17.01 -69.52 31.32
C SER A 246 -17.86 -69.63 32.61
N VAL A 247 -18.27 -68.53 33.23
CA VAL A 247 -19.10 -68.51 34.45
C VAL A 247 -20.17 -67.43 34.37
N ASP A 248 -21.06 -67.52 33.38
CA ASP A 248 -22.31 -66.73 33.39
C ASP A 248 -23.46 -67.44 32.64
N THR A 249 -23.46 -68.78 32.67
CA THR A 249 -24.43 -69.60 31.93
C THR A 249 -25.80 -69.68 32.61
N THR A 250 -25.98 -69.06 33.79
CA THR A 250 -27.22 -69.14 34.57
C THR A 250 -27.97 -67.81 34.75
N LEU A 251 -27.38 -66.66 34.35
CA LEU A 251 -28.09 -65.37 34.29
C LEU A 251 -28.21 -64.81 32.85
N GLY A 252 -27.76 -65.57 31.85
CA GLY A 252 -27.88 -65.22 30.42
C GLY A 252 -29.27 -65.48 29.79
N ALA A 253 -30.22 -66.04 30.55
CA ALA A 253 -31.55 -66.43 30.05
C ALA A 253 -32.60 -65.30 30.06
N LEU A 254 -32.25 -64.09 30.51
CA LEU A 254 -33.18 -62.94 30.57
C LEU A 254 -32.78 -61.74 29.70
N ILE A 255 -31.69 -61.84 28.93
CA ILE A 255 -31.41 -60.86 27.87
C ILE A 255 -32.03 -61.43 26.59
N GLN A 256 -33.30 -61.11 26.37
CA GLN A 256 -33.89 -61.23 25.04
C GLN A 256 -32.99 -60.46 24.08
N THR A 257 -32.20 -61.18 23.29
CA THR A 257 -31.62 -60.65 22.06
C THR A 257 -32.79 -60.35 21.15
N VAL A 258 -33.31 -59.12 21.25
CA VAL A 258 -34.31 -58.61 20.30
C VAL A 258 -33.63 -58.65 18.94
N GLN A 259 -33.99 -59.64 18.13
CA GLN A 259 -33.59 -59.67 16.74
C GLN A 259 -34.11 -58.39 16.11
N ASP A 260 -33.23 -57.66 15.42
CA ASP A 260 -33.60 -56.46 14.71
C ASP A 260 -34.66 -56.80 13.66
N THR A 261 -35.91 -56.40 13.92
CA THR A 261 -37.06 -56.69 13.05
C THR A 261 -37.16 -55.71 11.87
N ARG A 262 -36.25 -54.72 11.77
CA ARG A 262 -36.31 -53.70 10.72
C ARG A 262 -35.91 -54.28 9.37
N THR A 263 -36.71 -54.03 8.34
CA THR A 263 -36.35 -54.32 6.95
C THR A 263 -35.18 -53.43 6.48
N GLN A 264 -34.55 -53.76 5.36
CA GLN A 264 -33.46 -52.95 4.78
C GLN A 264 -33.91 -51.52 4.51
N GLU A 265 -35.11 -51.37 3.96
CA GLU A 265 -35.73 -50.08 3.66
C GLU A 265 -36.01 -49.28 4.92
N GLN A 266 -36.49 -49.92 5.99
CA GLN A 266 -36.75 -49.26 7.27
C GLN A 266 -35.45 -48.72 7.91
N TYR A 267 -34.35 -49.47 7.89
CA TYR A 267 -33.07 -48.98 8.41
C TYR A 267 -32.47 -47.87 7.52
N ALA A 268 -32.60 -48.00 6.20
CA ALA A 268 -32.16 -46.96 5.28
C ALA A 268 -32.92 -45.64 5.52
N ALA A 269 -34.25 -45.72 5.72
CA ALA A 269 -35.07 -44.57 6.09
C ALA A 269 -34.66 -43.95 7.43
N GLU A 270 -34.35 -44.76 8.46
CA GLU A 270 -33.83 -44.25 9.74
C GLU A 270 -32.47 -43.55 9.58
N VAL A 271 -31.59 -44.04 8.71
CA VAL A 271 -30.30 -43.39 8.42
C VAL A 271 -30.50 -42.05 7.73
N GLU A 272 -31.38 -41.97 6.73
CA GLU A 272 -31.66 -40.70 6.06
C GLU A 272 -32.34 -39.71 7.01
N GLN A 273 -33.32 -40.15 7.80
CA GLN A 273 -33.95 -39.31 8.83
C GLN A 273 -32.92 -38.76 9.81
N PHE A 274 -32.00 -39.61 10.30
CA PHE A 274 -30.92 -39.17 11.18
C PHE A 274 -30.03 -38.11 10.52
N LEU A 275 -29.65 -38.30 9.25
CA LEU A 275 -28.80 -37.35 8.52
C LEU A 275 -29.53 -36.02 8.30
N ASP A 276 -30.82 -36.06 7.98
CA ASP A 276 -31.68 -34.88 7.79
C ASP A 276 -31.89 -34.10 9.09
N GLU A 277 -32.10 -34.80 10.21
CA GLU A 277 -32.21 -34.18 11.54
C GLU A 277 -30.86 -33.63 12.05
N THR A 278 -29.75 -34.32 11.76
CA THR A 278 -28.42 -33.93 12.24
C THR A 278 -27.84 -32.74 11.48
N ARG A 279 -28.17 -32.60 10.19
CA ARG A 279 -27.67 -31.52 9.33
C ARG A 279 -27.89 -30.11 9.92
N PRO A 280 -29.12 -29.66 10.27
CA PRO A 280 -29.32 -28.34 10.86
C PRO A 280 -28.59 -28.18 12.19
N VAL A 281 -28.57 -29.21 13.04
CA VAL A 281 -27.88 -29.18 14.34
C VAL A 281 -26.36 -28.99 14.20
N LEU A 282 -25.74 -29.61 13.18
CA LEU A 282 -24.32 -29.42 12.91
C LEU A 282 -24.00 -28.01 12.40
N VAL A 283 -24.90 -27.41 11.63
CA VAL A 283 -24.76 -26.00 11.21
C VAL A 283 -24.85 -25.09 12.43
N ASP A 284 -25.84 -25.29 13.29
CA ASP A 284 -26.03 -24.51 14.52
C ASP A 284 -24.83 -24.67 15.47
N ARG A 285 -24.27 -25.88 15.58
CA ARG A 285 -23.00 -26.11 16.31
C ARG A 285 -21.83 -25.33 15.73
N GLY A 286 -21.68 -25.34 14.40
CA GLY A 286 -20.60 -24.62 13.74
C GLY A 286 -20.69 -23.12 13.96
N ILE A 287 -21.91 -22.57 13.95
CA ILE A 287 -22.18 -21.16 14.27
C ILE A 287 -21.89 -20.88 15.75
N TRP A 288 -22.32 -21.75 16.66
CA TRP A 288 -22.07 -21.64 18.10
C TRP A 288 -20.57 -21.63 18.41
N ASP A 289 -19.80 -22.51 17.77
CA ASP A 289 -18.34 -22.60 17.94
C ASP A 289 -17.65 -21.36 17.38
N LEU A 290 -18.06 -20.90 16.19
CA LEU A 290 -17.50 -19.71 15.54
C LEU A 290 -17.73 -18.43 16.36
N TYR A 291 -18.87 -18.29 17.02
CA TYR A 291 -19.17 -17.12 17.84
C TYR A 291 -18.33 -17.07 19.13
N ARG A 292 -17.96 -18.24 19.67
CA ARG A 292 -17.12 -18.36 20.87
C ARG A 292 -15.64 -18.50 20.56
N HIS A 293 -15.27 -18.51 19.29
CA HIS A 293 -13.90 -18.41 18.84
C HIS A 293 -13.38 -16.99 19.13
N GLU A 294 -12.15 -16.88 19.63
CA GLU A 294 -11.49 -15.59 19.79
C GLU A 294 -10.98 -15.15 18.41
N PRO A 295 -11.64 -14.19 17.73
CA PRO A 295 -11.27 -13.85 16.37
C PRO A 295 -9.90 -13.14 16.35
N ALA A 296 -9.16 -13.33 15.26
CA ALA A 296 -7.98 -12.53 15.01
C ALA A 296 -8.35 -11.04 14.89
N SER A 297 -7.91 -10.22 15.84
CA SER A 297 -8.14 -8.77 15.80
C SER A 297 -7.17 -8.08 14.83
N LEU A 298 -7.69 -7.33 13.87
CA LEU A 298 -6.88 -6.48 12.99
C LEU A 298 -6.46 -5.20 13.73
N VAL A 299 -5.18 -5.06 14.05
CA VAL A 299 -4.63 -3.85 14.65
C VAL A 299 -4.02 -2.97 13.56
N LEU A 300 -4.53 -1.74 13.42
CA LEU A 300 -4.02 -0.75 12.48
C LEU A 300 -3.26 0.34 13.23
N THR A 301 -1.97 0.50 12.93
CA THR A 301 -1.13 1.58 13.46
C THR A 301 -0.95 2.65 12.40
N VAL A 302 -1.41 3.86 12.71
CA VAL A 302 -1.21 5.04 11.86
C VAL A 302 -0.10 5.89 12.46
N ARG A 303 0.95 6.15 11.69
CA ARG A 303 2.09 6.99 12.12
C ARG A 303 2.19 8.23 11.24
N ASN A 304 2.14 9.39 11.88
CA ASN A 304 2.54 10.66 11.31
C ASN A 304 4.04 10.89 11.62
N PRO A 305 4.94 10.81 10.63
CA PRO A 305 6.36 11.07 10.82
C PRO A 305 6.71 12.57 10.81
N THR A 306 5.73 13.46 10.63
CA THR A 306 5.92 14.90 10.52
C THR A 306 5.53 15.63 11.81
N ASP A 307 5.92 16.90 11.90
CA ASP A 307 5.50 17.86 12.92
C ASP A 307 4.17 18.56 12.58
N LEU A 308 3.58 18.26 11.42
CA LEU A 308 2.31 18.83 10.99
C LEU A 308 1.14 18.11 11.66
N GLY A 309 0.22 18.87 12.24
CA GLY A 309 -1.06 18.35 12.72
C GLY A 309 -2.03 18.08 11.55
N TYR A 310 -2.50 16.84 11.42
CA TYR A 310 -3.56 16.50 10.46
C TYR A 310 -4.92 16.45 11.18
N ALA A 311 -5.92 17.15 10.63
CA ALA A 311 -7.31 17.07 11.08
C ALA A 311 -8.13 16.17 10.14
N ALA A 312 -9.20 15.56 10.65
CA ALA A 312 -10.14 14.74 9.87
C ALA A 312 -9.50 13.59 9.06
N VAL A 313 -8.43 12.97 9.59
CA VAL A 313 -7.80 11.79 8.98
C VAL A 313 -8.82 10.65 8.90
N ARG A 314 -9.03 10.12 7.69
CA ARG A 314 -9.91 8.97 7.44
C ARG A 314 -9.08 7.76 7.02
N LEU A 315 -9.20 6.68 7.78
CA LEU A 315 -8.66 5.37 7.40
C LEU A 315 -9.74 4.57 6.69
N VAL A 316 -9.47 4.11 5.47
CA VAL A 316 -10.39 3.27 4.69
C VAL A 316 -9.75 1.90 4.50
N VAL A 317 -10.34 0.88 5.12
CA VAL A 317 -9.92 -0.51 4.95
C VAL A 317 -10.70 -1.11 3.80
N LYS A 318 -10.01 -1.65 2.81
CA LYS A 318 -10.62 -2.40 1.70
C LYS A 318 -10.37 -3.89 1.94
N VAL A 319 -11.44 -4.61 2.19
CA VAL A 319 -11.42 -6.07 2.35
C VAL A 319 -11.90 -6.70 1.04
N PRO A 320 -11.12 -7.57 0.39
CA PRO A 320 -11.58 -8.30 -0.78
C PRO A 320 -12.67 -9.32 -0.38
N GLY A 321 -13.67 -9.51 -1.23
CA GLY A 321 -14.77 -10.44 -0.98
C GLY A 321 -15.97 -9.82 -0.27
N LYS A 322 -16.89 -10.68 0.20
CA LYS A 322 -18.12 -10.26 0.87
C LYS A 322 -17.86 -10.14 2.38
N VAL A 323 -18.01 -8.94 2.92
CA VAL A 323 -18.01 -8.72 4.38
C VAL A 323 -19.41 -9.03 4.91
N MET A 324 -19.48 -9.87 5.94
CA MET A 324 -20.72 -10.23 6.61
C MET A 324 -20.68 -9.70 8.04
N SER A 325 -21.75 -9.04 8.47
CA SER A 325 -22.03 -8.79 9.89
C SER A 325 -23.00 -9.86 10.39
N TYR A 326 -22.82 -10.33 11.62
CA TYR A 326 -23.84 -11.16 12.26
C TYR A 326 -25.04 -10.28 12.65
N PRO A 327 -26.28 -10.70 12.36
CA PRO A 327 -27.47 -10.02 12.86
C PRO A 327 -27.50 -10.08 14.40
N GLU A 328 -27.90 -8.99 15.06
CA GLU A 328 -28.09 -8.96 16.52
C GLU A 328 -29.10 -10.03 17.00
N GLU A 329 -30.01 -10.47 16.14
CA GLU A 329 -31.00 -11.51 16.44
C GLU A 329 -30.36 -12.90 16.72
N LEU A 330 -29.13 -13.13 16.26
CA LEU A 330 -28.40 -14.38 16.55
C LEU A 330 -27.90 -14.44 18.00
N ASP A 331 -27.69 -13.31 18.68
CA ASP A 331 -27.20 -13.28 20.07
C ASP A 331 -28.14 -14.06 21.01
N ASN A 332 -29.46 -13.91 20.81
CA ASN A 332 -30.47 -14.62 21.62
C ASN A 332 -30.47 -16.15 21.40
N THR A 333 -29.96 -16.62 20.25
CA THR A 333 -29.87 -18.06 19.92
C THR A 333 -28.59 -18.69 20.49
N LEU A 334 -27.66 -17.85 20.96
CA LEU A 334 -26.32 -18.23 21.38
C LEU A 334 -26.15 -18.18 22.91
N ASP A 335 -27.13 -17.65 23.64
CA ASP A 335 -27.25 -17.74 25.10
C ASP A 335 -27.76 -19.13 25.53
N GLY A 336 -26.89 -20.13 25.40
CA GLY A 336 -27.20 -21.51 25.78
C GLY A 336 -26.03 -22.47 25.62
N ASP A 337 -26.22 -23.70 26.08
CA ASP A 337 -25.28 -24.79 25.87
C ASP A 337 -25.14 -25.12 24.38
N ARG A 338 -23.97 -25.65 24.00
CA ARG A 338 -23.71 -26.10 22.63
C ARG A 338 -24.75 -27.16 22.23
N PRO A 339 -25.44 -27.03 21.07
CA PRO A 339 -26.52 -27.95 20.69
C PRO A 339 -26.12 -29.43 20.76
N ASP A 340 -27.00 -30.32 21.22
CA ASP A 340 -26.72 -31.76 21.28
C ASP A 340 -27.00 -32.44 19.95
N LEU A 341 -26.12 -33.38 19.56
CA LEU A 341 -26.32 -34.15 18.33
C LEU A 341 -27.39 -35.23 18.53
N PRO A 342 -28.24 -35.48 17.51
CA PRO A 342 -29.10 -36.66 17.50
C PRO A 342 -28.30 -37.95 17.68
N THR A 343 -28.93 -38.97 18.23
CA THR A 343 -28.28 -40.28 18.41
C THR A 343 -28.31 -41.05 17.10
N ALA A 344 -27.14 -41.49 16.62
CA ALA A 344 -27.04 -42.28 15.40
C ALA A 344 -27.79 -43.62 15.52
N PRO A 345 -28.39 -44.13 14.43
CA PRO A 345 -29.04 -45.43 14.43
C PRO A 345 -28.10 -46.55 14.88
N SER A 346 -28.55 -47.40 15.80
CA SER A 346 -27.76 -48.54 16.28
C SER A 346 -27.54 -49.56 15.14
N PRO A 347 -26.31 -50.10 14.98
CA PRO A 347 -26.07 -51.24 14.10
C PRO A 347 -26.99 -52.40 14.43
N SER A 348 -27.42 -53.16 13.42
CA SER A 348 -28.43 -54.23 13.52
C SER A 348 -28.12 -55.34 14.54
N ALA A 349 -26.87 -55.43 15.02
CA ALA A 349 -26.42 -56.45 15.95
C ALA A 349 -26.37 -55.98 17.43
N HIS A 350 -26.91 -54.80 17.77
CA HIS A 350 -26.98 -54.32 19.16
C HIS A 350 -28.43 -54.10 19.63
N PRO A 351 -28.83 -54.67 20.80
CA PRO A 351 -30.11 -54.35 21.39
C PRO A 351 -30.15 -52.87 21.81
N ARG A 352 -31.24 -52.16 21.50
CA ARG A 352 -31.52 -50.83 22.06
C ARG A 352 -31.79 -50.96 23.56
N PRO A 353 -31.28 -50.07 24.43
CA PRO A 353 -31.90 -49.88 25.73
C PRO A 353 -33.29 -49.29 25.50
N VAL A 354 -34.32 -49.97 25.99
CA VAL A 354 -35.66 -49.38 26.07
C VAL A 354 -35.56 -48.25 27.11
N ALA A 355 -35.82 -47.02 26.70
CA ALA A 355 -36.00 -45.91 27.62
C ALA A 355 -37.21 -46.21 28.50
N SER A 356 -36.97 -46.61 29.75
CA SER A 356 -38.01 -46.68 30.77
C SER A 356 -38.51 -45.26 31.01
N SER A 357 -39.75 -44.99 30.61
CA SER A 357 -40.50 -43.82 31.06
C SER A 357 -40.69 -43.92 32.58
N HIS A 358 -39.78 -43.34 33.34
CA HIS A 358 -39.99 -43.03 34.74
C HIS A 358 -39.92 -41.52 34.91
N ASN A 359 -41.10 -40.94 35.10
CA ASN A 359 -41.26 -39.68 35.81
C ASN A 359 -40.60 -39.84 37.18
N SER A 360 -39.49 -39.15 37.41
CA SER A 360 -39.08 -38.74 38.75
C SER A 360 -38.14 -37.54 38.67
N THR A 361 -38.69 -36.40 39.06
CA THR A 361 -38.00 -35.24 39.62
C THR A 361 -36.81 -35.64 40.50
N GLY A 362 -35.61 -35.12 40.21
CA GLY A 362 -34.44 -35.40 41.03
C GLY A 362 -33.14 -34.81 40.49
N ARG A 363 -32.93 -33.51 40.74
CA ARG A 363 -31.66 -32.80 40.57
C ARG A 363 -30.56 -33.50 41.38
N MET A 364 -29.53 -34.03 40.72
CA MET A 364 -28.23 -34.29 41.36
C MET A 364 -27.07 -34.07 40.39
N THR A 365 -26.25 -33.09 40.75
CA THR A 365 -24.95 -32.76 40.18
C THR A 365 -23.95 -33.89 40.42
N SER A 366 -23.22 -34.29 39.38
CA SER A 366 -22.03 -35.12 39.52
C SER A 366 -20.98 -34.72 38.49
N HIS A 367 -19.97 -33.99 38.96
CA HIS A 367 -18.72 -33.76 38.26
C HIS A 367 -18.02 -35.09 37.96
N HIS A 368 -17.81 -35.41 36.69
CA HIS A 368 -16.72 -36.32 36.29
C HIS A 368 -16.03 -35.83 35.02
N VAL A 369 -14.76 -35.50 35.23
CA VAL A 369 -13.75 -35.13 34.24
C VAL A 369 -13.22 -36.40 33.58
N CYS A 370 -13.12 -36.41 32.25
CA CYS A 370 -12.30 -37.36 31.49
C CYS A 370 -11.85 -36.73 30.14
N PRO A 371 -10.76 -37.22 29.53
CA PRO A 371 -9.56 -36.41 29.34
C PRO A 371 -9.39 -35.83 27.94
N ARG A 372 -8.71 -34.67 27.87
CA ARG A 372 -8.20 -34.05 26.64
C ARG A 372 -7.17 -34.96 25.97
N SER A 373 -7.42 -35.36 24.72
CA SER A 373 -6.37 -35.84 23.82
C SER A 373 -5.64 -34.63 23.22
N THR A 374 -4.40 -34.44 23.63
CA THR A 374 -3.44 -33.47 23.10
C THR A 374 -2.86 -33.94 21.75
N PHE A 375 -2.74 -33.02 20.80
CA PHE A 375 -1.74 -33.06 19.72
C PHE A 375 -0.76 -31.89 19.92
N PRO A 376 0.53 -32.04 19.55
CA PRO A 376 1.60 -31.24 20.12
C PRO A 376 1.78 -29.89 19.40
N ALA A 377 1.67 -28.80 20.14
CA ALA A 377 2.19 -27.51 19.72
C ALA A 377 3.69 -27.45 20.01
N ARG A 378 4.47 -27.21 18.96
CA ARG A 378 5.93 -27.06 18.99
C ARG A 378 6.28 -25.73 19.67
N VAL A 379 7.03 -25.80 20.76
CA VAL A 379 7.55 -24.64 21.50
C VAL A 379 8.61 -23.92 20.68
N LEU A 380 8.48 -22.59 20.54
CA LEU A 380 9.58 -21.69 20.21
C LEU A 380 9.54 -20.47 21.17
N PRO A 381 10.71 -19.87 21.46
CA PRO A 381 10.94 -19.15 22.71
C PRO A 381 10.50 -17.68 22.68
N THR A 382 10.11 -17.18 23.84
CA THR A 382 9.88 -15.76 24.15
C THR A 382 11.18 -14.95 24.10
N PRO A 383 11.09 -13.66 23.72
CA PRO A 383 11.96 -12.63 24.29
C PRO A 383 11.18 -11.60 25.13
N CYS A 384 11.85 -11.24 26.22
CA CYS A 384 11.63 -10.18 27.20
C CYS A 384 10.79 -8.95 26.79
N GLY A 385 9.72 -8.74 27.56
CA GLY A 385 9.46 -7.58 28.44
C GLY A 385 9.77 -6.16 27.96
N ILE A 386 8.71 -5.37 27.78
CA ILE A 386 8.68 -3.93 28.11
C ILE A 386 7.29 -3.61 28.71
N GLN A 387 7.29 -3.07 29.92
CA GLN A 387 6.09 -2.59 30.64
C GLN A 387 5.53 -1.32 29.99
N ASN A 388 4.25 -1.32 29.61
CA ASN A 388 3.53 -0.08 29.31
C ASN A 388 2.64 0.31 30.49
N ARG A 389 2.92 1.48 31.08
CA ARG A 389 2.07 2.14 32.07
C ARG A 389 0.79 2.62 31.39
N SER A 390 -0.35 2.17 31.89
CA SER A 390 -1.67 2.73 31.59
C SER A 390 -1.85 4.07 32.30
N LEU A 391 -2.11 5.14 31.55
CA LEU A 391 -2.72 6.37 32.07
C LEU A 391 -4.19 6.37 31.67
N SER A 392 -5.05 6.15 32.64
CA SER A 392 -6.51 6.30 32.56
C SER A 392 -6.86 7.79 32.56
N SER A 393 -7.51 8.28 31.49
CA SER A 393 -8.15 9.59 31.50
C SER A 393 -9.65 9.43 31.70
N THR A 394 -10.10 9.80 32.89
CA THR A 394 -11.48 9.91 33.33
C THR A 394 -12.17 11.07 32.62
N THR A 395 -13.34 10.82 32.05
CA THR A 395 -14.29 11.81 31.55
C THR A 395 -14.85 12.66 32.71
N SER A 396 -14.82 13.99 32.56
CA SER A 396 -15.70 14.90 33.29
C SER A 396 -16.23 15.98 32.35
N SER A 397 -17.55 16.05 32.25
CA SER A 397 -18.30 17.12 31.60
C SER A 397 -18.12 18.44 32.36
N ASN A 398 -18.14 19.57 31.65
CA ASN A 398 -19.16 20.63 31.87
C ASN A 398 -18.89 21.93 31.09
N CYS A 399 -20.02 22.52 30.70
CA CYS A 399 -20.33 23.94 30.51
C CYS A 399 -19.80 24.71 29.31
N ALA A 400 -20.75 25.03 28.44
CA ALA A 400 -20.73 26.09 27.44
C ALA A 400 -20.62 27.50 28.07
N PRO A 401 -20.21 28.51 27.28
CA PRO A 401 -20.59 29.89 27.55
C PRO A 401 -21.46 30.48 26.43
N THR A 402 -22.41 31.27 26.93
CA THR A 402 -23.43 32.05 26.25
C THR A 402 -22.83 33.19 25.41
N MET A 403 -23.41 33.44 24.25
CA MET A 403 -23.18 34.64 23.43
C MET A 403 -23.65 35.91 24.14
N LYS A 404 -22.78 36.92 24.14
CA LYS A 404 -23.11 38.32 23.84
C LYS A 404 -21.94 38.96 23.10
#